data_AF-A0A5C9E9Z4-F1
#
_entry.id   AF-A0A5C9E9Z4-F1
#
_cell.length_a   1.000
_cell.length_b   1.000
_cell.length_c   1.000
_cell.angle_alpha   90.00
_cell.angle_beta   90.00
_cell.angle_gamma   90.00
#
_symmetry.space_group_name_H-M   'P 1'
#
loop_
_entity.id
_entity.type
_entity.pdbx_description
1 polymer ?
#
loop_
_entity_poly.entity_id
_entity_poly.type
_entity_poly.pdbx_seq_one_letter_code
_entity_poly.pdbx_strand_id
1 'polypeptide(L)'
;MIPMSPRIKSFPETREEPRKRILAIPFILIFGGLGLALLHDSLRFIGILLSFTGVLTVFLVGMVFADLWAASRRTKDIIKAREKRMHAEEAVTPDDPFIDTLEDSSD
;
A
#
# COMPACT_ATOMS: atom_id res chain seq x y z
N MET A 1 -16.81 -9.01 45.13
CA MET A 1 -16.12 -8.07 44.22
C MET A 1 -16.02 -8.74 42.86
N ILE A 2 -16.68 -8.18 41.84
CA ILE A 2 -16.66 -8.71 40.47
C ILE A 2 -15.75 -7.78 39.65
N PRO A 3 -14.69 -8.28 38.98
CA PRO A 3 -13.86 -7.43 38.14
C PRO A 3 -14.64 -7.01 36.90
N MET A 4 -14.93 -5.72 36.76
CA MET A 4 -15.36 -5.13 35.49
C MET A 4 -14.16 -5.14 34.54
N SER A 5 -14.18 -6.03 33.55
CA SER A 5 -13.27 -5.92 32.41
C SER A 5 -13.65 -4.66 31.61
N PRO A 6 -12.73 -3.71 31.35
CA PRO A 6 -13.03 -2.54 30.53
C PRO A 6 -13.39 -3.01 29.13
N ARG A 7 -14.65 -2.76 28.73
CA ARG A 7 -15.16 -3.08 27.40
C ARG A 7 -14.48 -2.14 26.39
N ILE A 8 -13.36 -2.59 25.83
CA ILE A 8 -12.61 -1.85 24.80
C ILE A 8 -13.52 -1.72 23.59
N LYS A 9 -14.01 -0.50 23.34
CA LYS A 9 -14.76 -0.16 22.12
C LYS A 9 -13.75 -0.12 20.99
N SER A 10 -13.75 -1.13 20.12
CA SER A 10 -12.91 -1.13 18.92
C SER A 10 -13.24 0.11 18.10
N PHE A 11 -12.19 0.82 17.68
CA PHE A 11 -12.28 1.96 16.78
C PHE A 11 -13.05 1.53 15.51
N PRO A 12 -13.95 2.38 14.96
CA PRO A 12 -14.72 2.00 13.78
C PRO A 12 -13.78 1.66 12.63
N GLU A 13 -13.99 0.48 12.06
CA GLU A 13 -13.22 -0.02 10.92
C GLU A 13 -13.54 0.86 9.70
N THR A 14 -12.61 1.75 9.35
CA THR A 14 -12.71 2.60 8.16
C THR A 14 -12.63 1.71 6.92
N ARG A 15 -13.78 1.34 6.36
CA ARG A 15 -13.85 0.72 5.03
C ARG A 15 -13.56 1.76 3.95
N GLU A 16 -12.29 2.03 3.74
CA GLU A 16 -11.81 2.71 2.52
C GLU A 16 -11.69 1.69 1.40
N GLU A 17 -12.81 1.15 0.91
CA GLU A 17 -12.78 0.40 -0.33
C GLU A 17 -12.64 1.39 -1.50
N PRO A 18 -11.51 1.38 -2.24
CA PRO A 18 -11.33 2.28 -3.36
C PRO A 18 -12.43 2.01 -4.38
N ARG A 19 -13.18 3.06 -4.75
CA ARG A 19 -14.28 2.97 -5.72
C ARG A 19 -13.71 2.54 -7.08
N LYS A 20 -13.76 1.25 -7.38
CA LYS A 20 -13.27 0.60 -8.62
C LYS A 20 -13.73 1.31 -9.90
N ARG A 21 -14.84 2.06 -9.85
CA ARG A 21 -15.43 2.84 -10.95
C ARG A 21 -14.47 3.89 -11.55
N ILE A 22 -13.57 4.47 -10.74
CA ILE A 22 -12.64 5.51 -11.23
C ILE A 22 -11.66 4.94 -12.27
N LEU A 23 -11.31 3.65 -12.15
CA LEU A 23 -10.43 2.97 -13.09
C LEU A 23 -11.05 2.81 -14.49
N ALA A 24 -12.37 2.95 -14.63
CA ALA A 24 -13.05 2.80 -15.91
C ALA A 24 -12.91 4.03 -16.82
N ILE A 25 -12.64 5.21 -16.24
CA ILE A 25 -12.54 6.49 -16.96
C ILE A 25 -11.55 6.41 -18.13
N PRO A 26 -10.27 6.00 -17.94
CA PRO A 26 -9.32 5.94 -19.04
C PRO A 26 -9.75 4.98 -20.16
N PHE A 27 -10.35 3.83 -19.83
CA PHE A 27 -10.85 2.90 -20.83
C PHE A 27 -11.99 3.51 -21.64
N ILE A 28 -12.92 4.22 -21.00
CA ILE A 28 -14.01 4.91 -21.67
C ILE A 28 -13.47 5.99 -22.62
N LEU A 29 -12.43 6.72 -22.23
CA LEU A 29 -11.79 7.71 -23.12
C LEU A 29 -11.14 7.05 -24.34
N ILE A 30 -10.45 5.93 -24.17
CA ILE A 30 -9.80 5.20 -25.27
C ILE A 30 -10.85 4.68 -26.25
N PHE A 31 -11.81 3.88 -25.77
CA PHE A 31 -12.81 3.26 -26.62
C PHE A 31 -13.82 4.27 -27.18
N GLY A 32 -14.18 5.29 -26.39
CA GLY A 32 -15.05 6.38 -26.83
C GLY A 32 -14.38 7.25 -27.88
N GLY A 33 -13.10 7.60 -27.70
CA GLY A 33 -12.33 8.36 -28.68
C GLY A 33 -12.12 7.59 -29.98
N LEU A 34 -11.75 6.30 -29.88
CA LEU A 34 -11.57 5.43 -31.05
C LEU A 34 -12.90 5.24 -31.80
N GLY A 35 -14.00 4.99 -31.08
CA GLY A 35 -15.33 4.90 -31.66
C GLY A 35 -15.71 6.18 -32.40
N LEU A 36 -15.53 7.34 -31.75
CA LEU A 36 -15.80 8.63 -32.38
C LEU A 36 -14.98 8.84 -33.66
N ALA A 37 -13.70 8.43 -33.64
CA ALA A 37 -12.81 8.54 -34.79
C ALA A 37 -13.18 7.64 -35.97
N LEU A 38 -13.80 6.49 -35.71
CA LEU A 38 -14.21 5.54 -36.74
C LEU A 38 -15.61 5.83 -37.28
N LEU A 39 -16.53 6.36 -36.46
CA LEU A 39 -17.90 6.63 -36.86
C LEU A 39 -18.10 8.01 -37.51
N HIS A 40 -17.28 9.00 -37.15
CA HIS A 40 -17.46 10.38 -37.61
C HIS A 40 -16.16 10.98 -38.16
N ASP A 41 -16.04 11.03 -39.49
CA ASP A 41 -14.82 11.51 -40.17
C ASP A 41 -14.53 13.00 -39.86
N SER A 42 -15.57 13.81 -39.65
CA SER A 42 -15.45 15.22 -39.23
C SER A 42 -14.95 15.39 -37.79
N LEU A 43 -15.19 14.41 -36.92
CA LEU A 43 -14.75 14.41 -35.52
C LEU A 43 -13.52 13.53 -35.31
N ARG A 44 -12.93 13.01 -36.39
CA ARG A 44 -11.82 12.05 -36.33
C ARG A 44 -10.60 12.58 -35.60
N PHE A 45 -10.27 13.85 -35.82
CA PHE A 45 -9.19 14.52 -35.08
C PHE A 45 -9.45 14.56 -33.57
N ILE A 46 -10.66 14.94 -33.15
CA ILE A 46 -11.07 14.96 -31.74
C ILE A 46 -11.05 13.54 -31.15
N GLY A 47 -11.58 12.56 -31.88
CA GLY A 47 -11.62 11.17 -31.44
C GLY A 47 -10.21 10.60 -31.20
N ILE A 48 -9.26 10.88 -32.11
CA ILE A 48 -7.86 10.48 -31.96
C ILE A 48 -7.24 11.15 -30.74
N LEU A 49 -7.42 12.47 -30.55
CA LEU A 49 -6.90 13.19 -29.38
C LEU A 49 -7.45 12.63 -28.07
N LEU A 50 -8.76 12.32 -28.03
CA LEU A 50 -9.40 11.76 -26.85
C LEU A 50 -8.85 10.37 -26.52
N SER A 51 -8.68 9.52 -27.55
CA SER A 51 -8.07 8.21 -27.39
C SER A 51 -6.62 8.31 -26.91
N PHE A 52 -5.84 9.23 -27.49
CA PHE A 52 -4.44 9.45 -27.10
C PHE A 52 -4.33 9.92 -25.64
N THR A 53 -5.21 10.81 -25.22
CA THR A 53 -5.31 11.28 -23.83
C THR A 53 -5.65 10.14 -22.87
N GLY A 54 -6.57 9.26 -23.27
CA GLY A 54 -6.89 8.04 -22.52
C GLY A 54 -5.67 7.14 -22.33
N VAL A 55 -4.93 6.85 -23.40
CA VAL A 55 -3.69 6.05 -23.34
C VAL A 55 -2.64 6.70 -22.46
N LEU A 56 -2.44 8.02 -22.61
CA LEU A 56 -1.49 8.78 -21.79
C LEU A 56 -1.85 8.67 -20.30
N THR A 57 -3.14 8.76 -19.97
CA THR A 57 -3.63 8.66 -18.59
C THR A 57 -3.35 7.27 -18.00
N VAL A 58 -3.61 6.19 -18.75
CA VAL A 58 -3.25 4.82 -18.31
C VAL A 58 -1.76 4.71 -18.08
N PHE A 59 -0.96 5.26 -18.98
CA PHE A 59 0.49 5.20 -18.88
C PHE A 59 1.01 5.94 -17.63
N LEU A 60 0.53 7.16 -17.37
CA LEU A 60 0.91 7.90 -16.16
C LEU A 60 0.51 7.15 -14.89
N VAL A 61 -0.74 6.67 -14.80
CA VAL A 61 -1.21 5.92 -13.64
C VAL A 61 -0.40 4.63 -13.46
N GLY A 62 -0.10 3.91 -14.54
CA GLY A 62 0.72 2.71 -14.53
C GLY A 62 2.15 2.99 -14.06
N MET A 63 2.76 4.07 -14.54
CA MET A 63 4.10 4.50 -14.12
C MET A 63 4.13 4.85 -12.63
N VAL A 64 3.15 5.62 -12.15
CA VAL A 64 3.00 5.96 -10.73
C VAL A 64 2.83 4.71 -9.88
N PHE A 65 1.99 3.75 -10.32
CA PHE A 65 1.83 2.47 -9.62
C PHE A 65 3.11 1.65 -9.59
N ALA A 66 3.87 1.63 -10.68
CA ALA A 66 5.17 0.95 -10.74
C ALA A 66 6.17 1.58 -9.76
N ASP A 67 6.21 2.92 -9.69
CA ASP A 67 7.09 3.65 -8.77
C ASP A 67 6.69 3.43 -7.31
N LEU A 68 5.39 3.49 -6.99
CA LEU A 68 4.85 3.15 -5.67
C LEU A 68 5.14 1.69 -5.27
N TRP A 69 5.04 0.75 -6.20
CA TRP A 69 5.41 -0.64 -5.95
C TRP A 69 6.91 -0.75 -5.68
N ALA A 70 7.77 -0.14 -6.51
CA ALA A 70 9.21 -0.15 -6.31
C ALA A 70 9.60 0.44 -4.94
N ALA A 71 8.97 1.54 -4.53
CA ALA A 71 9.14 2.14 -3.22
C ALA A 71 8.68 1.21 -2.09
N SER A 72 7.47 0.63 -2.20
CA SER A 72 6.92 -0.30 -1.22
C SER A 72 7.81 -1.54 -1.02
N ARG A 73 8.39 -2.06 -2.12
CA ARG A 73 9.32 -3.19 -2.06
C ARG A 73 10.59 -2.83 -1.29
N ARG A 74 11.18 -1.66 -1.57
CA ARG A 74 12.36 -1.16 -0.82
C ARG A 74 12.05 -0.98 0.66
N THR A 75 10.88 -0.44 1.02
CA THR A 75 10.49 -0.30 2.43
C THR A 75 10.36 -1.65 3.11
N LYS A 76 9.75 -2.65 2.46
CA LYS A 76 9.67 -4.02 2.98
C LYS A 76 11.04 -4.67 3.16
N ASP A 77 11.97 -4.42 2.25
CA ASP A 77 13.34 -4.95 2.35
C ASP A 77 14.11 -4.31 3.51
N ILE A 78 13.94 -3.00 3.77
CA ILE A 78 14.53 -2.32 4.93
C ILE A 78 13.94 -2.85 6.25
N ILE A 79 12.62 -3.05 6.30
CA ILE A 79 11.94 -3.59 7.49
C ILE A 79 12.44 -5.02 7.76
N LYS A 80 12.48 -5.89 6.74
CA LYS A 80 13.05 -7.24 6.87
C LYS A 80 14.51 -7.23 7.32
N ALA A 81 15.31 -6.28 6.81
CA ALA A 81 16.70 -6.15 7.24
C ALA A 81 16.83 -5.73 8.71
N ARG A 82 15.92 -4.91 9.24
CA ARG A 82 15.87 -4.54 10.66
C ARG A 82 15.37 -5.69 11.53
N GLU A 83 14.30 -6.37 11.12
CA GLU A 83 13.76 -7.55 11.81
C GLU A 83 14.82 -8.67 11.90
N LYS A 84 15.59 -8.89 10.84
CA LYS A 84 16.69 -9.85 10.84
C LYS A 84 17.85 -9.45 11.76
N ARG A 85 18.08 -8.15 11.97
CA ARG A 85 19.08 -7.65 12.94
C ARG A 85 18.58 -7.77 14.38
N MET A 86 17.31 -7.45 14.63
CA MET A 86 16.70 -7.61 15.96
C MET A 86 16.63 -9.08 16.37
N HIS A 87 16.26 -9.99 15.47
CA HIS A 87 16.31 -11.43 15.77
C HIS A 87 17.75 -11.99 15.88
N ALA A 88 18.73 -11.40 15.21
CA ALA A 88 20.14 -11.76 15.39
C ALA A 88 20.69 -11.22 16.72
N GLU A 89 20.21 -10.08 17.21
CA GLU A 89 20.50 -9.55 18.54
C GLU A 89 19.76 -10.31 19.64
N GLU A 90 18.51 -10.76 19.44
CA GLU A 90 17.81 -11.63 20.39
C GLU A 90 18.43 -13.04 20.50
N ALA A 91 19.11 -13.52 19.47
CA ALA A 91 19.87 -14.78 19.51
C ALA A 91 21.21 -14.65 20.27
N VAL A 92 21.64 -13.42 20.57
CA VAL A 92 22.70 -13.12 21.53
C VAL A 92 21.98 -12.60 22.76
N THR A 93 21.44 -13.51 23.59
CA THR A 93 20.95 -13.15 24.92
C THR A 93 21.96 -12.22 25.59
N PRO A 94 21.63 -10.94 25.86
CA PRO A 94 22.39 -10.21 26.84
C PRO A 94 22.06 -10.92 28.16
N ASP A 95 23.07 -11.51 28.79
CA ASP A 95 23.00 -11.84 30.21
C ASP A 95 22.34 -10.66 30.91
N ASP A 96 21.14 -10.88 31.46
CA ASP A 96 20.34 -9.85 32.11
C ASP A 96 21.13 -9.32 33.31
N PRO A 97 21.64 -8.07 33.26
CA PRO A 97 22.55 -7.55 34.27
C PRO A 97 21.86 -7.29 35.63
N PHE A 98 20.57 -7.62 35.77
CA PHE A 98 19.80 -7.46 36.99
C PHE A 98 19.48 -8.78 37.73
N ILE A 99 19.87 -9.95 37.22
CA ILE A 99 19.57 -11.24 37.88
C ILE A 99 20.63 -11.65 38.93
N ASP A 100 21.85 -11.11 38.89
CA ASP A 100 22.96 -11.54 39.76
C ASP A 100 22.95 -10.99 41.21
N THR A 101 21.87 -10.34 41.68
CA THR A 101 21.89 -9.66 43.00
C THR A 101 20.84 -10.11 44.01
N LEU A 102 20.02 -11.12 43.71
CA LEU A 102 18.95 -11.57 44.63
C LEU A 102 19.17 -12.93 45.29
N GLU A 103 20.28 -13.64 45.03
CA GLU A 103 20.47 -15.03 45.48
C GLU A 103 21.72 -15.27 46.35
N ASP A 104 22.15 -14.29 47.16
CA ASP A 104 23.26 -14.49 48.12
C ASP A 104 23.00 -13.87 49.51
N SER A 105 21.76 -13.94 50.00
CA SER A 105 21.44 -13.52 51.39
C SER A 105 20.54 -14.50 52.14
N SER A 106 20.79 -15.80 51.96
CA SER A 106 20.22 -16.84 52.82
C SER A 106 21.10 -18.09 52.86
N ASP A 107 22.17 -18.05 53.66
CA ASP A 107 22.56 -19.15 54.55
C ASP A 107 23.46 -18.64 55.70
#